data_AF-A0A7J9BA87-F1
#
_entry.id   AF-A0A7J9BA87-F1
#
_cell.length_a   1.000
_cell.length_b   1.000
_cell.length_c   1.000
_cell.angle_alpha   90.00
_cell.angle_beta   90.00
_cell.angle_gamma   90.00
#
_symmetry.space_group_name_H-M   'P 1'
#
loop_
_entity.id
_entity.type
_entity.pdbx_description
1 polymer ?
#
loop_
_entity_poly.entity_id
_entity_poly.type
_entity_poly.pdbx_seq_one_letter_code
_entity_poly.pdbx_strand_id
1 'polypeptide(L)'
;MDEPTTGLDARAAVVVMRVVKNIVSTKRVIVCTIHQPSIDIFEAFNEIILMKRGGQIIYSGELGQNSCNLIEYFEGIPGVSKIKENYNPATWMLEVTNPSVEAELGVDFAHLYKESHLYQDKDQDLFNIMGSVYVFIISIGASNLLSILPIVTSQRTIMYRERFAGMYPSKAHSLAQVIIEIPYIFLEATLFLIISYPAVNLYESAYKVSWYFYDIFCTLLNYKYMGMAIVSLSSTYQMASICGSFCITVVNLFSGFLIPQPMLPKWWVWFYWIIPTSWTLRGLITSQYGDINQEIIAFGKRKTITAFLESHYGFKHEDLLLTAILLLAYPIFFASIFIYFTAKLNFQRR
;
A
#
# COMPACT_ATOMS: atom_id res chain seq x y z
N MET A 1 -27.98 2.47 1.13
CA MET A 1 -29.44 2.66 1.07
C MET A 1 -29.69 3.74 0.06
N ASP A 2 -30.55 3.47 -0.92
CA ASP A 2 -30.86 4.47 -1.93
C ASP A 2 -32.09 5.26 -1.48
N GLU A 3 -31.92 6.57 -1.26
CA GLU A 3 -33.00 7.51 -0.93
C GLU A 3 -34.02 7.04 0.14
N PRO A 4 -33.58 6.69 1.37
CA PRO A 4 -34.45 6.08 2.38
C PRO A 4 -35.55 7.01 2.92
N THR A 5 -35.48 8.31 2.61
CA THR A 5 -36.44 9.33 3.02
C THR A 5 -37.40 9.76 1.90
N THR A 6 -37.20 9.28 0.67
CA THR A 6 -38.04 9.66 -0.47
C THR A 6 -39.44 9.08 -0.33
N GLY A 7 -40.47 9.92 -0.54
CA GLY A 7 -41.88 9.54 -0.40
C GLY A 7 -42.41 9.49 1.03
N LEU A 8 -41.59 9.83 2.03
CA LEU A 8 -42.00 9.96 3.42
C LEU A 8 -42.34 11.41 3.77
N ASP A 9 -43.26 11.60 4.71
CA ASP A 9 -43.44 12.91 5.34
C ASP A 9 -42.28 13.23 6.29
N ALA A 10 -42.11 14.51 6.64
CA ALA A 10 -40.95 14.96 7.42
C ALA A 10 -40.81 14.23 8.76
N ARG A 11 -41.91 13.85 9.42
CA ARG A 11 -41.86 13.11 10.69
C ARG A 11 -41.42 11.67 10.49
N ALA A 12 -41.97 10.96 9.51
CA ALA A 12 -41.55 9.58 9.24
C ALA A 12 -40.08 9.51 8.80
N ALA A 13 -39.62 10.47 7.99
CA ALA A 13 -38.22 10.54 7.56
C ALA A 13 -37.26 10.68 8.76
N VAL A 14 -37.58 11.53 9.74
CA VAL A 14 -36.78 11.67 10.98
C VAL A 14 -36.76 10.38 11.80
N VAL A 15 -37.88 9.66 11.88
CA VAL A 15 -37.95 8.37 12.59
C VAL A 15 -37.05 7.33 11.91
N VAL A 16 -37.10 7.23 10.58
CA VAL A 16 -36.24 6.33 9.80
C VAL A 16 -34.76 6.64 10.05
N MET A 17 -34.38 7.91 9.98
CA MET A 17 -32.99 8.32 10.21
C MET A 17 -32.51 8.07 11.65
N ARG A 18 -33.40 8.15 12.64
CA ARG A 18 -33.09 7.75 14.02
C ARG A 18 -32.81 6.26 14.14
N VAL A 19 -33.57 5.42 13.44
CA VAL A 19 -33.31 3.97 13.39
C VAL A 19 -31.97 3.68 12.71
N VAL A 20 -31.69 4.34 11.58
CA VAL A 20 -30.39 4.22 10.88
C VAL A 20 -29.24 4.57 11.83
N LYS A 21 -29.36 5.66 12.59
CA LYS A 21 -28.36 6.08 13.59
C LYS A 21 -28.14 5.04 14.69
N ASN A 22 -29.22 4.38 15.15
CA ASN A 22 -29.12 3.28 16.11
C ASN A 22 -28.45 2.03 15.52
N ILE A 23 -28.51 1.80 14.20
CA ILE A 23 -27.79 0.71 13.55
C ILE A 23 -26.30 1.06 13.47
N VAL A 24 -25.96 2.31 13.15
CA VAL A 24 -24.56 2.77 13.11
C VAL A 24 -23.88 2.59 14.47
N SER A 25 -24.58 2.82 15.58
CA SER A 25 -24.02 2.63 16.94
C SER A 25 -23.60 1.19 17.24
N THR A 26 -24.05 0.20 16.45
CA THR A 26 -23.60 -1.20 16.51
C THR A 26 -22.30 -1.48 15.74
N LYS A 27 -21.55 -0.44 15.37
CA LYS A 27 -20.32 -0.49 14.55
C LYS A 27 -20.52 -1.01 13.13
N ARG A 28 -21.67 -0.69 12.52
CA ARG A 28 -21.95 -0.98 11.12
C ARG A 28 -21.81 0.29 10.28
N VAL A 29 -21.18 0.15 9.11
CA VAL A 29 -21.06 1.24 8.13
C VAL A 29 -22.34 1.30 7.29
N ILE A 30 -22.93 2.49 7.19
CA ILE A 30 -24.12 2.73 6.37
C ILE A 30 -23.81 3.89 5.43
N VAL A 31 -24.01 3.66 4.13
CA VAL A 31 -23.92 4.68 3.09
C VAL A 31 -25.32 4.90 2.53
N CYS A 32 -25.75 6.15 2.43
CA CYS A 32 -27.01 6.47 1.78
C CYS A 32 -26.95 7.74 0.92
N THR A 33 -27.82 7.78 -0.08
CA THR A 33 -28.11 8.96 -0.91
C THR A 33 -29.35 9.64 -0.33
N ILE A 34 -29.33 10.97 -0.23
CA ILE A 34 -30.51 11.75 0.17
C ILE A 34 -30.66 12.95 -0.74
N HIS A 35 -31.88 13.16 -1.22
CA HIS A 35 -32.27 14.34 -1.97
C HIS A 35 -32.80 15.42 -1.01
N GLN A 36 -32.10 16.56 -0.90
CA GLN A 36 -32.52 17.77 -0.16
C GLN A 36 -33.09 17.51 1.25
N PRO A 37 -32.25 17.11 2.24
CA PRO A 37 -32.72 16.81 3.59
C PRO A 37 -33.19 18.05 4.36
N SER A 38 -34.10 17.84 5.31
CA SER A 38 -34.37 18.81 6.37
C SER A 38 -33.17 18.93 7.31
N ILE A 39 -33.10 20.03 8.07
CA ILE A 39 -31.99 20.31 8.98
C ILE A 39 -31.78 19.19 10.01
N ASP A 40 -32.86 18.64 10.58
CA ASP A 40 -32.81 17.56 11.56
C ASP A 40 -32.23 16.25 10.98
N ILE A 41 -32.46 16.00 9.69
CA ILE A 41 -31.93 14.83 8.99
C ILE A 41 -30.48 15.07 8.61
N PHE A 42 -30.15 16.27 8.16
CA PHE A 42 -28.81 16.65 7.75
C PHE A 42 -27.81 16.56 8.92
N GLU A 43 -28.20 17.10 10.08
CA GLU A 43 -27.40 17.04 11.31
C GLU A 43 -27.34 15.62 11.93
N ALA A 44 -28.09 14.65 11.40
CA ALA A 44 -28.00 13.27 11.85
C ALA A 44 -26.75 12.56 11.31
N PHE A 45 -26.15 13.07 10.23
CA PHE A 45 -24.99 12.48 9.55
C PHE A 45 -23.67 12.81 10.25
N ASN A 46 -22.76 11.84 10.22
CA ASN A 46 -21.39 12.03 10.70
C ASN A 46 -20.52 12.66 9.62
N GLU A 47 -20.60 12.12 8.40
CA GLU A 47 -19.85 12.55 7.22
C GLU A 47 -20.79 12.76 6.04
N ILE A 48 -20.39 13.67 5.15
CA ILE A 48 -21.07 13.95 3.89
C ILE A 48 -20.09 13.80 2.73
N ILE A 49 -20.62 13.30 1.61
CA ILE A 49 -19.98 13.38 0.31
C ILE A 49 -20.92 14.17 -0.60
N LEU A 50 -20.46 15.34 -1.05
CA LEU A 50 -21.17 16.18 -2.00
C LEU A 50 -20.53 16.04 -3.37
N MET A 51 -21.36 15.80 -4.39
CA MET A 51 -20.93 15.61 -5.76
C MET A 51 -21.64 16.59 -6.68
N LYS A 52 -20.94 17.06 -7.71
CA LYS A 52 -21.52 17.83 -8.82
C LYS A 52 -21.81 16.95 -10.03
N ARG A 53 -22.52 17.53 -11.01
CA ARG A 53 -22.84 16.87 -12.28
C ARG A 53 -21.56 16.38 -12.96
N GLY A 54 -21.57 15.12 -13.40
CA GLY A 54 -20.38 14.45 -13.93
C GLY A 54 -19.67 13.54 -12.92
N GLY A 55 -20.20 13.39 -11.71
CA GLY A 55 -19.67 12.45 -10.70
C GLY A 55 -18.40 12.95 -10.01
N GLN A 56 -18.12 14.25 -10.09
CA GLN A 56 -16.96 14.86 -9.45
C GLN A 56 -17.32 15.28 -8.02
N ILE A 57 -16.44 14.97 -7.06
CA ILE A 57 -16.60 15.33 -5.65
C ILE A 57 -16.19 16.79 -5.46
N ILE A 58 -17.02 17.54 -4.75
CA ILE A 58 -16.76 18.95 -4.42
C ILE A 58 -16.60 19.20 -2.91
N TYR A 59 -17.02 18.24 -2.08
CA TYR A 59 -16.75 18.20 -0.65
C TYR A 59 -16.86 16.76 -0.15
N SER A 60 -15.93 16.33 0.69
CA SER A 60 -16.08 15.11 1.49
C SER A 60 -15.43 15.32 2.84
N GLY A 61 -16.20 15.15 3.91
CA GLY A 61 -15.70 15.36 5.26
C GLY A 61 -16.79 15.29 6.32
N GLU A 62 -16.38 15.40 7.57
CA GLU A 62 -17.29 15.50 8.71
C GLU A 62 -18.11 16.80 8.65
N LEU A 63 -19.35 16.75 9.09
CA LEU A 63 -20.23 17.93 9.20
C LEU A 63 -19.77 18.89 10.30
N GLY A 64 -19.26 18.34 11.41
CA GLY A 64 -19.08 19.08 12.66
C GLY A 64 -20.41 19.40 13.35
N GLN A 65 -20.34 20.10 14.48
CA GLN A 65 -21.54 20.51 15.22
C GLN A 65 -22.26 21.63 14.45
N ASN A 66 -23.55 21.47 14.16
CA ASN A 66 -24.34 22.45 13.39
C ASN A 66 -23.74 22.73 12.00
N SER A 67 -23.21 21.71 11.33
CA SER A 67 -22.63 21.80 9.99
C SER A 67 -21.42 22.77 9.87
N CYS A 68 -20.74 23.09 10.98
CA CYS A 68 -19.72 24.15 11.00
C CYS A 68 -18.57 23.92 10.02
N ASN A 69 -18.08 22.69 9.88
CA ASN A 69 -16.92 22.38 9.03
C ASN A 69 -17.26 22.58 7.54
N LEU A 70 -18.47 22.18 7.15
CA LEU A 70 -18.96 22.34 5.79
C LEU A 70 -19.17 23.82 5.45
N ILE A 71 -19.77 24.57 6.39
CA ILE A 71 -20.02 26.01 6.21
C ILE A 71 -18.69 26.76 6.09
N GLU A 72 -17.75 26.51 7.00
CA GLU A 72 -16.43 27.15 7.01
C GLU A 72 -15.65 26.87 5.71
N TYR A 73 -15.73 25.65 5.18
CA TYR A 73 -15.09 25.30 3.92
C TYR A 73 -15.64 26.11 2.74
N PHE A 74 -16.95 26.14 2.54
CA PHE A 74 -17.54 26.85 1.40
C PHE A 74 -17.50 28.37 1.57
N GLU A 75 -17.63 28.90 2.79
CA GLU A 75 -17.46 30.34 3.06
C GLU A 75 -16.00 30.81 2.90
N GLY A 76 -15.04 29.90 3.01
CA GLY A 76 -13.63 30.17 2.73
C GLY A 76 -13.32 30.43 1.25
N ILE A 77 -14.23 30.05 0.34
CA ILE A 77 -14.04 30.22 -1.10
C ILE A 77 -14.43 31.66 -1.51
N PRO A 78 -13.53 32.42 -2.17
CA PRO A 78 -13.83 33.79 -2.59
C PRO A 78 -15.07 33.88 -3.48
N GLY A 79 -16.02 34.74 -3.09
CA GLY A 79 -17.23 35.02 -3.86
C GLY A 79 -18.44 34.15 -3.50
N VAL A 80 -18.28 33.10 -2.67
CA VAL A 80 -19.42 32.35 -2.14
C VAL A 80 -20.20 33.21 -1.14
N SER A 81 -21.54 33.20 -1.25
CA SER A 81 -22.40 33.94 -0.34
C SER A 81 -22.49 33.24 1.02
N LYS A 82 -22.32 34.02 2.09
CA LYS A 82 -22.42 33.50 3.46
C LYS A 82 -23.81 32.98 3.77
N ILE A 83 -23.87 31.95 4.61
CA ILE A 83 -25.15 31.37 5.03
C ILE A 83 -25.90 32.39 5.92
N LYS A 84 -27.22 32.49 5.71
CA LYS A 84 -28.09 33.33 6.54
C LYS A 84 -28.38 32.64 7.87
N GLU A 85 -28.58 33.41 8.94
CA GLU A 85 -29.00 32.85 10.22
C GLU A 85 -30.29 32.03 10.08
N ASN A 86 -30.32 30.86 10.72
CA ASN A 86 -31.43 29.89 10.67
C ASN A 86 -31.79 29.34 9.27
N TYR A 87 -30.89 29.46 8.30
CA TYR A 87 -31.08 28.83 6.99
C TYR A 87 -30.58 27.38 7.01
N ASN A 88 -31.21 26.52 6.20
CA ASN A 88 -30.84 25.11 6.12
C ASN A 88 -29.49 24.95 5.40
N PRO A 89 -28.43 24.44 6.06
CA PRO A 89 -27.11 24.26 5.44
C PRO A 89 -27.15 23.33 4.23
N ALA A 90 -28.01 22.30 4.26
CA ALA A 90 -28.18 21.36 3.15
C ALA A 90 -28.75 22.03 1.88
N THR A 91 -29.63 23.02 2.08
CA THR A 91 -30.21 23.79 0.97
C THR A 91 -29.21 24.82 0.46
N TRP A 92 -28.56 25.56 1.37
CA TRP A 92 -27.55 26.55 1.02
C TRP A 92 -26.39 25.95 0.25
N MET A 93 -25.84 24.80 0.69
CA MET A 93 -24.72 24.17 -0.01
C MET A 93 -25.07 23.85 -1.46
N LEU A 94 -26.28 23.35 -1.73
CA LEU A 94 -26.71 23.00 -3.08
C LEU A 94 -26.94 24.24 -3.95
N GLU A 95 -27.39 25.34 -3.35
CA GLU A 95 -27.58 26.63 -4.03
C GLU A 95 -26.23 27.25 -4.43
N VAL A 96 -25.25 27.28 -3.52
CA VAL A 96 -23.94 27.89 -3.79
C VAL A 96 -23.07 27.04 -4.72
N THR A 97 -23.28 25.71 -4.75
CA THR A 97 -22.56 24.81 -5.65
C THR A 97 -23.28 24.55 -6.99
N ASN A 98 -24.32 25.32 -7.29
CA ASN A 98 -25.06 25.17 -8.54
C ASN A 98 -24.19 25.58 -9.74
N PRO A 99 -24.22 24.84 -10.88
CA PRO A 99 -23.49 25.20 -12.10
C PRO A 99 -23.60 26.66 -12.55
N SER A 100 -24.74 27.32 -12.32
CA SER A 100 -24.90 28.74 -12.64
C SER A 100 -23.99 29.66 -11.80
N VAL A 101 -23.89 29.37 -10.50
CA VAL A 101 -23.03 30.11 -9.56
C VAL A 101 -21.55 29.80 -9.84
N GLU A 102 -21.24 28.54 -10.14
CA GLU A 102 -19.89 28.11 -10.54
C GLU A 102 -19.40 28.87 -11.78
N ALA A 103 -20.26 29.06 -12.79
CA ALA A 103 -19.94 29.82 -13.99
C ALA A 103 -19.79 31.33 -13.74
N GLU A 104 -20.58 31.90 -12.82
CA GLU A 104 -20.50 33.32 -12.45
C GLU A 104 -19.20 33.63 -11.68
N LEU A 105 -18.79 32.72 -10.79
CA LEU A 105 -17.54 32.83 -10.03
C LEU A 105 -16.30 32.48 -10.86
N GLY A 106 -16.46 31.77 -11.98
CA GLY A 106 -15.35 31.33 -12.82
C GLY A 106 -14.44 30.31 -12.14
N VAL A 107 -14.96 29.56 -11.16
CA VAL A 107 -14.23 28.54 -10.41
C VAL A 107 -14.70 27.15 -10.80
N ASP A 108 -13.86 26.13 -10.57
CA ASP A 108 -14.31 24.73 -10.58
C ASP A 108 -14.24 24.19 -9.14
N PHE A 109 -15.41 23.96 -8.53
CA PHE A 109 -15.45 23.48 -7.14
C PHE A 109 -14.80 22.10 -6.97
N ALA A 110 -14.80 21.27 -8.00
CA ALA A 110 -14.14 19.96 -7.94
C ALA A 110 -12.61 20.09 -8.01
N HIS A 111 -12.11 21.09 -8.74
CA HIS A 111 -10.68 21.41 -8.76
C HIS A 111 -10.24 21.99 -7.41
N LEU A 112 -10.99 22.97 -6.90
CA LEU A 112 -10.72 23.58 -5.60
C LEU A 112 -10.72 22.55 -4.47
N TYR A 113 -11.67 21.60 -4.50
CA TYR A 113 -11.70 20.53 -3.52
C TYR A 113 -10.44 19.66 -3.56
N LYS A 114 -9.96 19.27 -4.76
CA LYS A 114 -8.71 18.50 -4.90
C LYS A 114 -7.47 19.24 -4.40
N GLU A 115 -7.45 20.58 -4.52
CA GLU A 115 -6.37 21.41 -4.00
C GLU A 115 -6.50 21.72 -2.50
N SER A 116 -7.68 21.50 -1.93
CA SER A 116 -7.97 21.82 -0.53
C SER A 116 -7.30 20.86 0.46
N HIS A 117 -7.07 21.37 1.66
CA HIS A 117 -6.58 20.56 2.78
C HIS A 117 -7.52 19.38 3.08
N LEU A 118 -8.84 19.48 2.88
CA LEU A 118 -9.77 18.36 3.14
C LEU A 118 -9.54 17.15 2.22
N TYR A 119 -9.04 17.38 1.01
CA TYR A 119 -8.65 16.29 0.11
C TYR A 119 -7.28 15.72 0.47
N GLN A 120 -6.33 16.59 0.85
CA GLN A 120 -4.97 16.20 1.23
C GLN A 120 -4.85 15.58 2.63
N ASP A 121 -5.75 15.97 3.56
CA ASP A 121 -5.80 15.52 4.96
C ASP A 121 -6.35 14.09 5.11
N LYS A 122 -6.77 13.47 4.00
CA LYS A 122 -7.01 12.02 4.03
C LYS A 122 -5.67 11.32 4.14
N ASP A 123 -5.30 10.99 5.38
CA ASP A 123 -4.30 9.99 5.79
C ASP A 123 -4.21 8.77 4.84
N GLN A 124 -5.32 8.45 4.18
CA GLN A 124 -5.43 7.45 3.14
C GLN A 124 -4.39 7.60 2.03
N ASP A 125 -3.91 8.78 1.63
CA ASP A 125 -2.97 8.86 0.50
C ASP A 125 -1.61 8.23 0.84
N LEU A 126 -1.03 8.53 2.00
CA LEU A 126 0.23 7.89 2.41
C LEU A 126 0.03 6.39 2.67
N PHE A 127 -1.06 6.00 3.35
CA PHE A 127 -1.37 4.59 3.59
C PHE A 127 -1.67 3.82 2.29
N ASN A 128 -2.31 4.45 1.31
CA ASN A 128 -2.60 3.87 -0.01
C ASN A 128 -1.31 3.72 -0.82
N ILE A 129 -0.41 4.72 -0.77
CA ILE A 129 0.89 4.64 -1.43
C ILE A 129 1.73 3.53 -0.78
N MET A 130 1.85 3.51 0.55
CA MET A 130 2.58 2.47 1.26
C MET A 130 1.97 1.08 1.05
N GLY A 131 0.64 0.98 1.06
CA GLY A 131 -0.10 -0.26 0.82
C GLY A 131 0.03 -0.77 -0.61
N SER A 132 0.02 0.12 -1.61
CA SER A 132 0.21 -0.26 -3.01
C SER A 132 1.63 -0.77 -3.26
N VAL A 133 2.65 -0.06 -2.77
CA VAL A 133 4.06 -0.47 -2.83
C VAL A 133 4.24 -1.84 -2.16
N TYR A 134 3.66 -2.04 -0.97
CA TYR A 134 3.66 -3.32 -0.27
C TYR A 134 3.05 -4.46 -1.10
N VAL A 135 1.84 -4.26 -1.61
CA VAL A 135 1.13 -5.28 -2.40
C VAL A 135 1.91 -5.63 -3.66
N PHE A 136 2.50 -4.64 -4.34
CA PHE A 136 3.32 -4.90 -5.52
C PHE A 136 4.53 -5.76 -5.19
N ILE A 137 5.31 -5.41 -4.15
CA ILE A 137 6.52 -6.13 -3.74
C ILE A 137 6.21 -7.59 -3.40
N ILE A 138 5.18 -7.83 -2.57
CA ILE A 138 4.82 -9.18 -2.18
C ILE A 138 4.34 -9.99 -3.39
N SER A 139 3.54 -9.40 -4.26
CA SER A 139 2.96 -10.11 -5.41
C SER A 139 4.01 -10.46 -6.47
N ILE A 140 4.88 -9.50 -6.82
CA ILE A 140 5.96 -9.73 -7.79
C ILE A 140 7.04 -10.65 -7.23
N GLY A 141 7.36 -10.50 -5.94
CA GLY A 141 8.29 -11.37 -5.22
C GLY A 141 7.79 -12.81 -5.14
N ALA A 142 6.52 -13.01 -4.77
CA ALA A 142 5.89 -14.33 -4.74
C ALA A 142 5.87 -14.99 -6.12
N SER A 143 5.57 -14.23 -7.17
CA SER A 143 5.61 -14.71 -8.56
C SER A 143 7.01 -15.15 -8.98
N ASN A 144 8.05 -14.39 -8.59
CA ASN A 144 9.45 -14.75 -8.84
C ASN A 144 9.89 -16.01 -8.10
N LEU A 145 9.47 -16.17 -6.84
CA LEU A 145 9.78 -17.37 -6.07
C LEU A 145 9.10 -18.61 -6.66
N LEU A 146 7.80 -18.53 -7.00
CA LEU A 146 7.06 -19.70 -7.46
C LEU A 146 7.43 -20.11 -8.89
N SER A 147 7.76 -19.15 -9.75
CA SER A 147 8.13 -19.43 -11.15
C SER A 147 9.46 -20.18 -11.29
N ILE A 148 10.40 -19.99 -10.37
CA ILE A 148 11.73 -20.64 -10.45
C ILE A 148 11.70 -22.09 -9.96
N LEU A 149 10.76 -22.45 -9.06
CA LEU A 149 10.66 -23.80 -8.47
C LEU A 149 10.61 -24.94 -9.52
N PRO A 150 9.69 -24.92 -10.51
CA PRO A 150 9.59 -26.02 -11.49
C PRO A 150 10.79 -26.05 -12.44
N ILE A 151 11.35 -24.89 -12.79
CA ILE A 151 12.50 -24.76 -13.70
C ILE A 151 13.73 -25.43 -13.10
N VAL A 152 14.10 -25.06 -11.87
CA VAL A 152 15.28 -25.64 -11.20
C VAL A 152 15.08 -27.12 -10.90
N THR A 153 13.86 -27.53 -10.53
CA THR A 153 13.57 -28.95 -10.25
C THR A 153 13.76 -29.82 -11.50
N SER A 154 13.32 -29.33 -12.66
CA SER A 154 13.52 -30.01 -13.94
C SER A 154 15.00 -30.09 -14.32
N GLN A 155 15.71 -28.94 -14.27
CA GLN A 155 17.13 -28.84 -14.59
C GLN A 155 18.01 -29.70 -13.69
N ARG A 156 17.66 -29.85 -12.41
CA ARG A 156 18.39 -30.71 -11.47
C ARG A 156 18.47 -32.16 -11.93
N THR A 157 17.42 -32.68 -12.58
CA THR A 157 17.42 -34.06 -13.10
C THR A 157 18.42 -34.22 -14.23
N ILE A 158 18.54 -33.21 -15.08
CA ILE A 158 19.53 -33.15 -16.17
C ILE A 158 20.93 -33.03 -15.58
N MET A 159 21.13 -32.11 -14.63
CA MET A 159 22.40 -31.91 -13.94
C MET A 159 22.91 -33.20 -13.29
N TYR A 160 22.04 -34.01 -12.67
CA TYR A 160 22.47 -35.30 -12.14
C TYR A 160 23.02 -36.21 -13.24
N ARG A 161 22.33 -36.34 -14.38
CA ARG A 161 22.79 -37.17 -15.52
C ARG A 161 24.13 -36.69 -16.08
N GLU A 162 24.29 -35.39 -16.30
CA GLU A 162 25.52 -34.81 -16.84
C GLU A 162 26.69 -34.89 -15.86
N ARG A 163 26.41 -34.80 -14.55
CA ARG A 163 27.39 -35.06 -13.50
C ARG A 163 27.85 -36.52 -13.49
N PHE A 164 26.93 -37.48 -13.67
CA PHE A 164 27.30 -38.91 -13.77
C PHE A 164 28.15 -39.20 -15.01
N ALA A 165 27.94 -38.47 -16.10
CA ALA A 165 28.77 -38.54 -17.31
C ALA A 165 30.13 -37.82 -17.16
N GLY A 166 30.37 -37.12 -16.04
CA GLY A 166 31.64 -36.43 -15.77
C GLY A 166 31.83 -35.12 -16.53
N MET A 167 30.76 -34.50 -17.05
CA MET A 167 30.87 -33.29 -17.88
C MET A 167 31.28 -32.04 -17.08
N TYR A 168 30.71 -31.85 -15.89
CA TYR A 168 31.02 -30.70 -15.01
C TYR A 168 30.65 -30.97 -13.54
N PRO A 169 31.24 -30.24 -12.58
CA PRO A 169 30.89 -30.36 -11.16
C PRO A 169 29.62 -29.58 -10.80
N SER A 170 28.83 -30.08 -9.84
CA SER A 170 27.57 -29.43 -9.39
C SER A 170 27.72 -27.96 -8.98
N LYS A 171 28.85 -27.60 -8.34
CA LYS A 171 29.11 -26.21 -7.92
C LYS A 171 29.20 -25.25 -9.10
N ALA A 172 29.77 -25.69 -10.23
CA ALA A 172 29.90 -24.85 -11.42
C ALA A 172 28.52 -24.59 -12.06
N HIS A 173 27.67 -25.61 -12.14
CA HIS A 173 26.30 -25.46 -12.62
C HIS A 173 25.47 -24.53 -11.73
N SER A 174 25.49 -24.75 -10.40
CA SER A 174 24.75 -23.89 -9.46
C SER A 174 25.22 -22.43 -9.51
N LEU A 175 26.52 -22.19 -9.62
CA LEU A 175 27.06 -20.83 -9.73
C LEU A 175 26.65 -20.16 -11.05
N ALA A 176 26.73 -20.88 -12.17
CA ALA A 176 26.28 -20.37 -13.46
C ALA A 176 24.80 -19.99 -13.44
N GLN A 177 23.97 -20.82 -12.77
CA GLN A 177 22.55 -20.57 -12.61
C GLN A 177 22.25 -19.34 -11.73
N VAL A 178 23.05 -19.07 -10.70
CA VAL A 178 22.92 -17.84 -9.91
C VAL A 178 23.28 -16.61 -10.74
N ILE A 179 24.37 -16.67 -11.50
CA ILE A 179 24.89 -15.54 -12.28
C ILE A 179 23.94 -15.15 -13.43
N ILE A 180 23.39 -16.14 -14.14
CA ILE A 180 22.54 -15.86 -15.32
C ILE A 180 21.25 -15.12 -14.94
N GLU A 181 20.79 -15.26 -13.70
CA GLU A 181 19.57 -14.62 -13.21
C GLU A 181 19.75 -13.12 -12.95
N ILE A 182 20.99 -12.65 -12.72
CA ILE A 182 21.26 -11.24 -12.43
C ILE A 182 20.85 -10.33 -13.61
N PRO A 183 21.27 -10.58 -14.88
CA PRO A 183 20.80 -9.79 -16.02
C PRO A 183 19.28 -9.84 -16.24
N TYR A 184 18.65 -11.01 -16.03
CA TYR A 184 17.20 -11.14 -16.20
C TYR A 184 16.43 -10.32 -15.16
N ILE A 185 16.85 -10.39 -13.90
CA ILE A 185 16.22 -9.62 -12.82
C ILE A 185 16.51 -8.12 -12.97
N PHE A 186 17.67 -7.74 -13.51
CA PHE A 186 17.97 -6.33 -13.80
C PHE A 186 17.00 -5.76 -14.83
N LEU A 187 16.75 -6.51 -15.92
CA LEU A 187 15.77 -6.12 -16.94
C LEU A 187 14.35 -6.06 -16.36
N GLU A 188 13.97 -7.07 -15.57
CA GLU A 188 12.66 -7.13 -14.92
C GLU A 188 12.44 -5.95 -13.95
N ALA A 189 13.43 -5.63 -13.11
CA ALA A 189 13.40 -4.49 -12.20
C ALA A 189 13.30 -3.16 -12.95
N THR A 190 13.99 -3.04 -14.09
CA THR A 190 13.94 -1.85 -14.94
C THR A 190 12.54 -1.65 -15.54
N LEU A 191 11.95 -2.72 -16.07
CA LEU A 191 10.59 -2.68 -16.62
C LEU A 191 9.56 -2.35 -15.53
N PHE A 192 9.71 -2.95 -14.35
CA PHE A 192 8.85 -2.67 -13.21
C PHE A 192 8.96 -1.22 -12.73
N LEU A 193 10.17 -0.65 -12.69
CA LEU A 193 10.40 0.75 -12.34
C LEU A 193 9.64 1.68 -13.28
N ILE A 194 9.76 1.48 -14.60
CA ILE A 194 9.14 2.34 -15.62
C ILE A 194 7.61 2.39 -15.47
N ILE A 195 6.99 1.28 -15.06
CA ILE A 195 5.54 1.17 -14.92
C ILE A 195 5.07 1.62 -13.54
N SER A 196 5.70 1.11 -12.48
CA SER A 196 5.22 1.30 -11.10
C SER A 196 5.51 2.69 -10.56
N TYR A 197 6.66 3.28 -10.89
CA TYR A 197 7.07 4.56 -10.32
C TYR A 197 6.11 5.69 -10.69
N PRO A 198 5.72 5.86 -11.98
CA PRO A 198 4.72 6.86 -12.35
C PRO A 198 3.31 6.47 -11.90
N ALA A 199 2.97 5.18 -11.86
CA ALA A 199 1.63 4.72 -11.47
C ALA A 199 1.30 5.02 -10.00
N VAL A 200 2.30 4.98 -9.11
CA VAL A 200 2.15 5.31 -7.68
C VAL A 200 2.28 6.82 -7.43
N ASN A 201 2.73 7.60 -8.41
CA ASN A 201 2.96 9.03 -8.31
C ASN A 201 3.96 9.40 -7.19
N LEU A 202 5.13 8.75 -7.19
CA LEU A 202 6.21 9.02 -6.24
C LEU A 202 7.04 10.26 -6.64
N TYR A 203 7.80 10.82 -5.70
CA TYR A 203 8.58 12.04 -5.92
C TYR A 203 9.62 11.91 -7.03
N GLU A 204 9.61 12.84 -7.97
CA GLU A 204 10.52 12.82 -9.12
C GLU A 204 11.91 13.37 -8.75
N SER A 205 12.78 12.49 -8.25
CA SER A 205 14.21 12.80 -8.04
C SER A 205 15.07 11.61 -8.44
N ALA A 206 16.17 11.87 -9.16
CA ALA A 206 17.10 10.82 -9.60
C ALA A 206 17.66 9.99 -8.43
N TYR A 207 17.87 10.62 -7.28
CA TYR A 207 18.28 9.95 -6.05
C TYR A 207 17.20 8.96 -5.56
N LYS A 208 15.94 9.41 -5.50
CA LYS A 208 14.80 8.60 -5.04
C LYS A 208 14.47 7.46 -6.00
N VAL A 209 14.55 7.72 -7.30
CA VAL A 209 14.39 6.70 -8.37
C VAL A 209 15.48 5.63 -8.26
N SER A 210 16.74 6.03 -8.01
CA SER A 210 17.85 5.09 -7.88
C SER A 210 17.70 4.17 -6.67
N TRP A 211 17.25 4.72 -5.53
CA TRP A 211 16.93 3.92 -4.34
C TRP A 211 15.78 2.95 -4.57
N TYR A 212 14.71 3.40 -5.22
CA TYR A 212 13.60 2.54 -5.57
C TYR A 212 14.04 1.38 -6.49
N PHE A 213 14.84 1.68 -7.51
CA PHE A 213 15.40 0.65 -8.39
C PHE A 213 16.27 -0.35 -7.62
N TYR A 214 17.17 0.13 -6.78
CA TYR A 214 18.07 -0.70 -5.97
C TYR A 214 17.29 -1.65 -5.05
N ASP A 215 16.30 -1.13 -4.32
CA ASP A 215 15.50 -1.91 -3.38
C ASP A 215 14.67 -2.98 -4.11
N ILE A 216 14.02 -2.63 -5.23
CA ILE A 216 13.28 -3.60 -6.04
C ILE A 216 14.22 -4.67 -6.60
N PHE A 217 15.35 -4.27 -7.18
CA PHE A 217 16.32 -5.20 -7.75
C PHE A 217 16.84 -6.21 -6.70
N CYS A 218 17.26 -5.72 -5.53
CA CYS A 218 17.74 -6.59 -4.44
C CYS A 218 16.63 -7.50 -3.91
N THR A 219 15.40 -7.01 -3.83
CA THR A 219 14.26 -7.79 -3.35
C THR A 219 13.87 -8.89 -4.34
N LEU A 220 13.84 -8.60 -5.64
CA LEU A 220 13.57 -9.61 -6.66
C LEU A 220 14.64 -10.70 -6.67
N LEU A 221 15.91 -10.32 -6.57
CA LEU A 221 17.04 -11.23 -6.38
C LEU A 221 16.86 -12.11 -5.15
N ASN A 222 16.42 -11.52 -4.04
CA ASN A 222 16.15 -12.24 -2.80
C ASN A 222 15.10 -13.34 -2.99
N TYR A 223 13.93 -13.00 -3.54
CA TYR A 223 12.85 -13.95 -3.77
C TYR A 223 13.26 -15.06 -4.75
N LYS A 224 14.01 -14.72 -5.80
CA LYS A 224 14.49 -15.69 -6.79
C LYS A 224 15.44 -16.71 -6.14
N TYR A 225 16.45 -16.23 -5.43
CA TYR A 225 17.44 -17.10 -4.79
C TYR A 225 16.86 -17.85 -3.59
N MET A 226 15.89 -17.28 -2.87
CA MET A 226 15.13 -18.01 -1.85
C MET A 226 14.38 -19.20 -2.48
N GLY A 227 13.75 -19.01 -3.65
CA GLY A 227 13.13 -20.12 -4.39
C GLY A 227 14.13 -21.21 -4.79
N MET A 228 15.31 -20.84 -5.31
CA MET A 228 16.36 -21.80 -5.65
C MET A 228 16.86 -22.56 -4.41
N ALA A 229 17.07 -21.86 -3.29
CA ALA A 229 17.47 -22.46 -2.02
C ALA A 229 16.45 -23.49 -1.54
N ILE A 230 15.15 -23.19 -1.63
CA ILE A 230 14.08 -24.14 -1.27
C ILE A 230 14.13 -25.39 -2.14
N VAL A 231 14.35 -25.26 -3.46
CA VAL A 231 14.49 -26.42 -4.35
C VAL A 231 15.72 -27.26 -4.01
N SER A 232 16.84 -26.63 -3.62
CA SER A 232 18.04 -27.37 -3.24
C SER A 232 17.86 -28.22 -1.97
N LEU A 233 16.93 -27.85 -1.10
CA LEU A 233 16.60 -28.56 0.14
C LEU A 233 15.46 -29.58 -0.04
N SER A 234 14.68 -29.48 -1.11
CA SER A 234 13.47 -30.26 -1.33
C SER A 234 13.69 -31.38 -2.34
N SER A 235 13.14 -32.58 -2.09
CA SER A 235 13.31 -33.71 -3.01
C SER A 235 12.42 -33.63 -4.25
N THR A 236 11.21 -33.08 -4.13
CA THR A 236 10.21 -32.98 -5.21
C THR A 236 9.73 -31.55 -5.41
N TYR A 237 9.16 -31.27 -6.58
CA TYR A 237 8.51 -29.98 -6.87
C TYR A 237 7.36 -29.69 -5.89
N GLN A 238 6.54 -30.70 -5.57
CA GLN A 238 5.42 -30.53 -4.64
C GLN A 238 5.89 -30.09 -3.24
N MET A 239 6.95 -30.71 -2.72
CA MET A 239 7.53 -30.32 -1.43
C MET A 239 8.08 -28.88 -1.49
N ALA A 240 8.80 -28.53 -2.56
CA ALA A 240 9.32 -27.19 -2.75
C ALA A 240 8.21 -26.14 -2.85
N SER A 241 7.11 -26.45 -3.54
CA SER A 241 5.94 -25.58 -3.68
C SER A 241 5.23 -25.33 -2.36
N ILE A 242 5.04 -26.36 -1.54
CA ILE A 242 4.47 -26.23 -0.19
C ILE A 242 5.38 -25.36 0.69
N CYS A 243 6.69 -25.63 0.69
CA CYS A 243 7.66 -24.84 1.47
C CYS A 243 7.72 -23.38 0.99
N GLY A 244 7.73 -23.15 -0.32
CA GLY A 244 7.71 -21.81 -0.91
C GLY A 244 6.44 -21.03 -0.54
N SER A 245 5.28 -21.66 -0.59
CA SER A 245 4.01 -21.04 -0.21
C SER A 245 4.01 -20.66 1.28
N PHE A 246 4.50 -21.55 2.14
CA PHE A 246 4.67 -21.26 3.57
C PHE A 246 5.63 -20.09 3.82
N CYS A 247 6.79 -20.06 3.14
CA CYS A 247 7.74 -18.96 3.23
C CYS A 247 7.12 -17.63 2.79
N ILE A 248 6.35 -17.61 1.69
CA ILE A 248 5.65 -16.40 1.24
C ILE A 248 4.64 -15.93 2.30
N THR A 249 3.85 -16.83 2.89
CA THR A 249 2.90 -16.48 3.96
C THR A 249 3.59 -15.84 5.16
N VAL A 250 4.72 -16.42 5.58
CA VAL A 250 5.54 -15.88 6.67
C VAL A 250 6.08 -14.49 6.33
N VAL A 251 6.65 -14.34 5.14
CA VAL A 251 7.20 -13.07 4.68
C VAL A 251 6.13 -12.00 4.56
N ASN A 252 4.93 -12.34 4.08
CA ASN A 252 3.77 -11.46 4.00
C ASN A 252 3.36 -10.94 5.38
N LEU A 253 3.23 -11.84 6.38
CA LEU A 253 2.77 -11.50 7.72
C LEU A 253 3.72 -10.55 8.47
N PHE A 254 5.03 -10.76 8.34
CA PHE A 254 6.06 -10.03 9.10
C PHE A 254 6.86 -9.03 8.26
N SER A 255 6.34 -8.68 7.09
CA SER A 255 6.87 -7.63 6.22
C SER A 255 6.93 -6.25 6.90
N GLY A 256 6.16 -6.01 7.96
CA GLY A 256 6.14 -4.73 8.68
C GLY A 256 5.05 -3.76 8.26
N PHE A 257 4.31 -4.05 7.18
CA PHE A 257 3.14 -3.25 6.80
C PHE A 257 1.87 -3.66 7.55
N LEU A 258 1.52 -4.96 7.52
CA LEU A 258 0.34 -5.51 8.21
C LEU A 258 0.45 -5.43 9.74
N ILE A 259 1.65 -5.73 10.26
CA ILE A 259 1.97 -5.65 11.68
C ILE A 259 3.23 -4.79 11.81
N PRO A 260 3.10 -3.53 12.24
CA PRO A 260 4.24 -2.65 12.45
C PRO A 260 5.20 -3.18 13.51
N GLN A 261 6.50 -2.90 13.34
CA GLN A 261 7.55 -3.34 14.26
C GLN A 261 7.26 -2.98 15.74
N PRO A 262 6.79 -1.77 16.10
CA PRO A 262 6.58 -1.40 17.50
C PRO A 262 5.46 -2.17 18.19
N MET A 263 4.52 -2.75 17.42
CA MET A 263 3.38 -3.50 17.95
C MET A 263 3.73 -4.97 18.20
N LEU A 264 4.89 -5.45 17.73
CA LEU A 264 5.30 -6.84 17.93
C LEU A 264 5.78 -7.06 19.38
N PRO A 265 5.36 -8.17 20.03
CA PRO A 265 5.91 -8.55 21.32
C PRO A 265 7.43 -8.71 21.23
N LYS A 266 8.17 -8.26 22.27
CA LYS A 266 9.65 -8.24 22.27
C LYS A 266 10.29 -9.58 21.87
N TRP A 267 9.64 -10.70 22.20
CA TRP A 267 10.12 -12.05 21.86
C TRP A 267 9.84 -12.51 20.42
N TRP A 268 9.04 -11.79 19.61
CA TRP A 268 8.82 -12.04 18.17
C TRP A 268 9.58 -11.06 17.26
N VAL A 269 10.12 -9.97 17.82
CA VAL A 269 10.78 -8.90 17.05
C VAL A 269 11.95 -9.40 16.20
N TRP A 270 12.66 -10.44 16.64
CA TRP A 270 13.76 -11.03 15.85
C TRP A 270 13.28 -11.61 14.51
N PHE A 271 12.03 -12.08 14.43
CA PHE A 271 11.46 -12.63 13.21
C PHE A 271 11.28 -11.55 12.14
N TYR A 272 10.87 -10.35 12.56
CA TYR A 272 10.81 -9.17 11.71
C TYR A 272 12.20 -8.84 11.13
N TRP A 273 13.26 -8.95 11.93
CA TRP A 273 14.62 -8.60 11.48
C TRP A 273 15.26 -9.62 10.53
N ILE A 274 14.87 -10.89 10.60
CA ILE A 274 15.39 -11.96 9.72
C ILE A 274 14.73 -11.93 8.33
N ILE A 275 13.53 -11.34 8.22
CA ILE A 275 12.76 -11.36 6.98
C ILE A 275 13.27 -10.27 6.04
N PRO A 276 13.72 -10.61 4.81
CA PRO A 276 14.29 -9.63 3.88
C PRO A 276 13.30 -8.50 3.52
N THR A 277 12.02 -8.84 3.33
CA THR A 277 11.00 -7.89 2.89
C THR A 277 10.69 -6.80 3.91
N SER A 278 11.01 -7.01 5.19
CA SER A 278 10.88 -5.97 6.21
C SER A 278 11.85 -4.82 6.00
N TRP A 279 13.07 -5.16 5.57
CA TRP A 279 14.08 -4.21 5.16
C TRP A 279 13.72 -3.54 3.84
N THR A 280 13.10 -4.26 2.90
CA THR A 280 12.62 -3.66 1.64
C THR A 280 11.62 -2.54 1.90
N LEU A 281 10.59 -2.80 2.72
CA LEU A 281 9.58 -1.78 3.02
C LEU A 281 10.18 -0.59 3.77
N ARG A 282 11.07 -0.86 4.72
CA ARG A 282 11.82 0.19 5.42
C ARG A 282 12.60 1.05 4.44
N GLY A 283 13.38 0.44 3.54
CA GLY A 283 14.20 1.14 2.55
C GLY A 283 13.36 2.00 1.61
N LEU A 284 12.32 1.42 1.04
CA LEU A 284 11.47 2.12 0.07
C LEU A 284 10.72 3.30 0.72
N ILE A 285 10.18 3.12 1.92
CA ILE A 285 9.41 4.17 2.56
C ILE A 285 10.34 5.27 3.11
N THR A 286 11.47 4.91 3.73
CA THR A 286 12.42 5.90 4.27
C THR A 286 13.17 6.68 3.20
N SER A 287 13.45 6.08 2.05
CA SER A 287 14.08 6.77 0.91
C SER A 287 13.14 7.77 0.23
N GLN A 288 11.85 7.45 0.16
CA GLN A 288 10.86 8.30 -0.50
C GLN A 288 10.36 9.44 0.41
N TYR A 289 10.11 9.13 1.68
CA TYR A 289 9.41 10.03 2.62
C TYR A 289 10.22 10.40 3.86
N GLY A 290 11.38 9.78 4.09
CA GLY A 290 12.17 10.00 5.32
C GLY A 290 12.88 11.35 5.38
N ASP A 291 13.01 12.04 4.26
CA ASP A 291 13.59 13.39 4.13
C ASP A 291 12.53 14.50 3.97
N ILE A 292 11.23 14.13 3.92
CA ILE A 292 10.13 15.06 3.64
C ILE A 292 9.45 15.49 4.94
N ASN A 293 9.50 16.79 5.23
CA ASN A 293 8.87 17.40 6.40
C ASN A 293 7.45 17.90 6.10
N GLN A 294 6.67 17.14 5.35
CA GLN A 294 5.25 17.45 5.13
C GLN A 294 4.45 17.03 6.36
N GLU A 295 3.46 17.83 6.73
CA GLU A 295 2.53 17.51 7.83
C GLU A 295 1.36 16.69 7.29
N ILE A 296 1.00 15.64 8.03
CA ILE A 296 -0.16 14.79 7.79
C ILE A 296 -1.00 14.68 9.07
N ILE A 297 -2.31 14.48 8.95
CA ILE A 297 -3.22 14.37 10.11
C ILE A 297 -3.37 12.92 10.56
N ALA A 298 -2.27 12.25 10.88
CA ALA A 298 -2.31 10.84 11.26
C ALA A 298 -3.11 10.59 12.55
N PHE A 299 -4.22 9.85 12.45
CA PHE A 299 -5.11 9.51 13.59
C PHE A 299 -5.66 10.76 14.31
N GLY A 300 -6.05 11.79 13.55
CA GLY A 300 -6.64 13.01 14.09
C GLY A 300 -5.63 13.96 14.76
N LYS A 301 -4.33 13.74 14.58
CA LYS A 301 -3.26 14.62 15.07
C LYS A 301 -2.33 15.01 13.93
N ARG A 302 -2.09 16.32 13.77
CA ARG A 302 -1.02 16.83 12.88
C ARG A 302 0.34 16.34 13.36
N LYS A 303 1.02 15.59 12.50
CA LYS A 303 2.39 15.09 12.69
C LYS A 303 3.14 15.22 11.38
N THR A 304 4.46 15.42 11.45
CA THR A 304 5.29 15.28 10.26
C THR A 304 5.31 13.82 9.80
N ILE A 305 5.44 13.58 8.49
CA ILE A 305 5.56 12.22 7.94
C ILE A 305 6.72 11.46 8.62
N THR A 306 7.84 12.13 8.85
CA THR A 306 9.01 11.57 9.55
C THR A 306 8.67 11.08 10.96
N ALA A 307 7.98 11.91 11.76
CA ALA A 307 7.56 11.53 13.11
C ALA A 307 6.48 10.44 13.10
N PHE A 308 5.62 10.41 12.08
CA PHE A 308 4.64 9.36 11.88
C PHE A 308 5.32 8.01 11.57
N LEU A 309 6.24 7.98 10.61
CA LEU A 309 6.98 6.77 10.22
C LEU A 309 7.80 6.19 11.38
N GLU A 310 8.43 7.04 12.19
CA GLU A 310 9.16 6.61 13.36
C GLU A 310 8.23 6.08 14.47
N SER A 311 7.14 6.81 14.79
CA SER A 311 6.25 6.43 15.88
C SER A 311 5.35 5.23 15.57
N HIS A 312 4.90 5.09 14.33
CA HIS A 312 3.98 4.03 13.94
C HIS A 312 4.70 2.78 13.41
N TYR A 313 5.69 2.95 12.53
CA TYR A 313 6.40 1.83 11.89
C TYR A 313 7.81 1.57 12.46
N GLY A 314 8.39 2.50 13.23
CA GLY A 314 9.76 2.39 13.71
C GLY A 314 10.81 2.63 12.62
N PHE A 315 10.43 3.33 11.54
CA PHE A 315 11.30 3.61 10.41
C PHE A 315 12.09 4.89 10.64
N LYS A 316 13.42 4.77 10.57
CA LYS A 316 14.36 5.88 10.73
C LYS A 316 15.13 6.10 9.45
N HIS A 317 15.29 7.35 9.04
CA HIS A 317 16.04 7.69 7.84
C HIS A 317 17.54 7.39 7.98
N GLU A 318 18.08 7.44 9.20
CA GLU A 318 19.49 7.12 9.49
C GLU A 318 19.85 5.65 9.20
N ASP A 319 18.87 4.74 9.23
CA ASP A 319 19.06 3.30 9.01
C ASP A 319 19.13 2.92 7.51
N LEU A 320 19.08 3.89 6.60
CA LEU A 320 18.95 3.63 5.17
C LEU A 320 20.19 2.90 4.61
N LEU A 321 21.39 3.25 5.07
CA LEU A 321 22.63 2.56 4.68
C LEU A 321 22.69 1.13 5.23
N LEU A 322 22.24 0.91 6.47
CA LEU A 322 22.14 -0.42 7.06
C LEU A 322 21.16 -1.30 6.25
N THR A 323 20.03 -0.72 5.87
CA THR A 323 19.00 -1.36 5.06
C THR A 323 19.58 -1.78 3.71
N ALA A 324 20.35 -0.91 3.06
CA ALA A 324 21.00 -1.21 1.79
C ALA A 324 21.96 -2.41 1.90
N ILE A 325 22.81 -2.43 2.92
CA ILE A 325 23.77 -3.53 3.15
C ILE A 325 23.04 -4.85 3.36
N LEU A 326 21.99 -4.86 4.18
CA LEU A 326 21.24 -6.08 4.49
C LEU A 326 20.48 -6.60 3.27
N LEU A 327 19.85 -5.71 2.49
CA LEU A 327 19.16 -6.08 1.25
C LEU A 327 20.08 -6.75 0.23
N LEU A 328 21.35 -6.37 0.16
CA LEU A 328 22.35 -7.02 -0.68
C LEU A 328 22.89 -8.33 -0.07
N ALA A 329 23.01 -8.39 1.26
CA ALA A 329 23.52 -9.56 1.96
C ALA A 329 22.61 -10.78 1.83
N TYR A 330 21.28 -10.60 1.86
CA TYR A 330 20.36 -11.73 1.81
C TYR A 330 20.39 -12.53 0.50
N PRO A 331 20.38 -11.92 -0.71
CA PRO A 331 20.61 -12.66 -1.95
C PRO A 331 21.89 -13.49 -1.93
N ILE A 332 23.00 -12.93 -1.43
CA ILE A 332 24.28 -13.64 -1.33
C ILE A 332 24.16 -14.85 -0.38
N PHE A 333 23.46 -14.69 0.74
CA PHE A 333 23.17 -15.77 1.68
C PHE A 333 22.36 -16.90 1.04
N PHE A 334 21.25 -16.59 0.36
CA PHE A 334 20.43 -17.61 -0.31
C PHE A 334 21.16 -18.29 -1.48
N ALA A 335 21.93 -17.54 -2.26
CA ALA A 335 22.78 -18.10 -3.31
C ALA A 335 23.83 -19.06 -2.73
N SER A 336 24.43 -18.72 -1.59
CA SER A 336 25.40 -19.58 -0.90
C SER A 336 24.76 -20.88 -0.41
N ILE A 337 23.56 -20.80 0.16
CA ILE A 337 22.74 -21.96 0.54
C ILE A 337 22.49 -22.85 -0.69
N PHE A 338 22.01 -22.26 -1.78
CA PHE A 338 21.73 -23.00 -3.00
C PHE A 338 22.96 -23.76 -3.54
N ILE A 339 24.11 -23.09 -3.65
CA ILE A 339 25.36 -23.70 -4.12
C ILE A 339 25.83 -24.82 -3.18
N TYR A 340 25.76 -24.59 -1.87
CA TYR A 340 26.21 -25.57 -0.87
C TYR A 340 25.34 -26.84 -0.89
N PHE A 341 24.01 -26.69 -0.83
CA PHE A 341 23.11 -27.83 -0.75
C PHE A 341 23.01 -28.58 -2.07
N THR A 342 23.09 -27.90 -3.22
CA THR A 342 23.13 -28.60 -4.53
C THR A 342 24.39 -29.47 -4.68
N ALA A 343 25.50 -29.07 -4.07
CA ALA A 343 26.73 -29.87 -4.08
C ALA A 343 26.65 -31.08 -3.13
N LYS A 344 25.99 -30.93 -1.97
CA LYS A 344 26.01 -31.89 -0.87
C LYS A 344 24.84 -32.88 -0.89
N LEU A 345 23.65 -32.44 -1.27
CA LEU A 345 22.45 -33.25 -1.30
C LEU A 345 22.29 -33.93 -2.66
N ASN A 346 21.95 -35.22 -2.63
CA ASN A 346 21.59 -35.98 -3.82
C ASN A 346 20.24 -36.67 -3.56
N PHE A 347 19.25 -36.33 -4.40
CA PHE A 347 17.88 -36.82 -4.26
C PHE A 347 17.51 -37.90 -5.27
N GLN A 348 18.43 -38.35 -6.12
CA GLN A 348 18.18 -39.55 -6.92
C GLN A 348 18.11 -40.77 -6.01
N ARG A 349 16.92 -41.37 -5.90
CA ARG A 349 16.80 -42.75 -5.45
C ARG A 349 17.30 -43.66 -6.58
N ARG A 350 18.20 -44.58 -6.24
CA ARG A 350 18.65 -45.68 -7.12
C ARG A 350 17.46 -46.53 -7.55
#